data_AF-A0A2P5AYF9-F1
#
_entry.id   AF-A0A2P5AYF9-F1
#
_cell.length_a   1.000
_cell.length_b   1.000
_cell.length_c   1.000
_cell.angle_alpha   90.00
_cell.angle_beta   90.00
_cell.angle_gamma   90.00
#
_symmetry.space_group_name_H-M   'P 1'
#
loop_
_entity.id
_entity.type
_entity.pdbx_description
1 polymer ?
#
loop_
_entity_poly.entity_id
_entity_poly.type
_entity_poly.pdbx_seq_one_letter_code
_entity_poly.pdbx_strand_id
1 'polypeptide(L)'
;MSTGSVHLRHPSFTIKSCSVTKTSKIKSSSWALLNFSKSHGDINLSRRLCLGRNPHGVRGKDGIIIVDHGSRRKESNLMLNEFVTMFREKTGYEIVEPAHMELAEPSIRDSFGKCVQLGANRVIVSPFFLFPGRHWHQDIPSLTAEAAKEHPGVPYIVTAPLGLHELLVDVINDRIKHCLSHVAGDADECAVCAGTGKCRLY
;
A
#
# COMPACT_ATOMS: atom_id res chain seq x y z
N MET A 1 -12.72 -58.72 4.62
CA MET A 1 -12.16 -58.50 3.26
C MET A 1 -12.79 -57.21 2.74
N SER A 2 -12.16 -56.08 2.48
CA SER A 2 -10.79 -55.58 2.44
C SER A 2 -10.88 -54.06 2.66
N THR A 3 -10.12 -53.47 3.59
CA THR A 3 -10.01 -52.01 3.78
C THR A 3 -8.86 -51.49 2.92
N GLY A 4 -9.18 -50.74 1.85
CA GLY A 4 -8.21 -50.13 0.95
C GLY A 4 -7.62 -48.84 1.52
N SER A 5 -6.33 -48.84 1.84
CA SER A 5 -5.55 -47.65 2.23
C SER A 5 -4.96 -47.00 0.98
N VAL A 6 -5.25 -45.72 0.75
CA VAL A 6 -4.71 -44.93 -0.37
C VAL A 6 -3.43 -44.23 0.11
N HIS A 7 -2.28 -44.65 -0.41
CA HIS A 7 -0.98 -44.00 -0.22
C HIS A 7 -0.85 -42.77 -1.13
N LEU A 8 -0.75 -41.58 -0.54
CA LEU A 8 -0.34 -40.35 -1.22
C LEU A 8 1.19 -40.26 -1.21
N ARG A 9 1.81 -40.20 -2.41
CA ARG A 9 3.25 -39.99 -2.58
C ARG A 9 3.55 -38.50 -2.64
N HIS A 10 4.43 -38.02 -1.76
CA HIS A 10 5.01 -36.68 -1.86
C HIS A 10 6.29 -36.71 -2.74
N PRO A 11 6.48 -35.75 -3.65
CA PRO A 11 7.74 -35.62 -4.38
C PRO A 11 8.83 -35.03 -3.47
N SER A 12 9.97 -35.70 -3.44
CA SER A 12 11.17 -35.29 -2.71
C SER A 12 11.92 -34.22 -3.51
N PHE A 13 12.06 -33.01 -2.95
CA PHE A 13 12.88 -31.94 -3.53
C PHE A 13 14.29 -31.99 -2.91
N THR A 14 15.29 -32.23 -3.75
CA THR A 14 16.71 -32.25 -3.36
C THR A 14 17.27 -30.82 -3.39
N ILE A 15 17.67 -30.30 -2.24
CA ILE A 15 18.38 -29.00 -2.14
C ILE A 15 19.86 -29.24 -2.47
N LYS A 16 20.36 -28.63 -3.56
CA LYS A 16 21.80 -28.55 -3.84
C LYS A 16 22.42 -27.49 -2.94
N SER A 17 23.34 -27.92 -2.07
CA SER A 17 24.14 -27.05 -1.21
C SER A 17 25.18 -26.28 -2.01
N CYS A 18 25.28 -24.98 -1.79
CA CYS A 18 26.37 -24.14 -2.30
C CYS A 18 27.35 -23.89 -1.14
N SER A 19 28.62 -24.23 -1.36
CA SER A 19 29.68 -24.22 -0.34
C SER A 19 30.15 -22.81 -0.02
N VAL A 20 30.10 -22.43 1.26
CA VAL A 20 30.71 -21.20 1.78
C VAL A 20 32.15 -21.50 2.23
N THR A 21 33.13 -20.88 1.57
CA THR A 21 34.53 -20.90 2.01
C THR A 21 34.76 -19.92 3.17
N LYS A 22 35.29 -20.43 4.28
CA LYS A 22 35.76 -19.67 5.45
C LYS A 22 37.04 -18.90 5.11
N THR A 23 37.14 -17.67 5.62
CA THR A 23 38.43 -17.04 5.94
C THR A 23 38.44 -16.53 7.39
N SER A 24 39.65 -16.52 7.92
CA SER A 24 40.09 -16.61 9.31
C SER A 24 39.89 -15.37 10.20
N LYS A 25 39.81 -15.63 11.51
CA LYS A 25 39.93 -14.68 12.63
C LYS A 25 41.35 -14.07 12.73
N ILE A 26 41.48 -12.86 13.29
CA ILE A 26 42.38 -12.52 14.43
C ILE A 26 42.05 -11.12 15.05
N LYS A 27 41.78 -11.19 16.36
CA LYS A 27 42.00 -10.33 17.57
C LYS A 27 42.02 -8.77 17.58
N SER A 28 41.09 -8.26 18.40
CA SER A 28 41.13 -7.22 19.48
C SER A 28 41.97 -5.93 19.37
N SER A 29 41.31 -4.77 19.54
CA SER A 29 41.45 -3.89 20.74
C SER A 29 40.66 -2.55 20.59
N SER A 30 39.85 -2.23 21.61
CA SER A 30 39.61 -0.93 22.25
C SER A 30 39.54 0.39 21.44
N TRP A 31 38.33 0.98 21.44
CA TRP A 31 37.97 2.42 21.42
C TRP A 31 38.60 3.34 20.37
N ALA A 32 37.89 3.56 19.25
CA ALA A 32 37.59 4.90 18.70
C ALA A 32 36.88 4.77 17.33
N LEU A 33 35.73 5.46 17.24
CA LEU A 33 35.16 6.12 16.05
C LEU A 33 34.83 5.31 14.78
N LEU A 34 33.63 5.62 14.27
CA LEU A 34 33.10 5.38 12.92
C LEU A 34 32.51 3.98 12.63
N ASN A 35 31.22 3.95 12.31
CA ASN A 35 30.74 3.83 10.92
C ASN A 35 29.27 3.41 10.94
N PHE A 36 28.37 4.39 10.81
CA PHE A 36 27.00 4.11 10.37
C PHE A 36 27.13 3.54 8.96
N SER A 37 27.13 2.22 8.86
CA SER A 37 27.10 1.49 7.60
C SER A 37 25.89 1.97 6.81
N LYS A 38 26.14 2.85 5.85
CA LYS A 38 25.28 3.05 4.69
C LYS A 38 25.09 1.69 4.02
N SER A 39 24.00 0.98 4.32
CA SER A 39 23.40 0.11 3.32
C SER A 39 22.58 0.99 2.38
N HIS A 40 23.29 1.73 1.52
CA HIS A 40 22.71 2.15 0.25
C HIS A 40 22.48 0.86 -0.53
N GLY A 41 21.24 0.35 -0.45
CA GLY A 41 20.76 -0.55 -1.48
C GLY A 41 20.60 0.28 -2.73
N ASP A 42 21.61 0.23 -3.61
CA ASP A 42 21.54 0.75 -4.96
C ASP A 42 20.42 0.01 -5.72
N ILE A 43 19.19 0.52 -5.59
CA ILE A 43 18.10 0.15 -6.47
C ILE A 43 18.41 0.82 -7.80
N ASN A 44 19.14 0.09 -8.64
CA ASN A 44 19.52 0.42 -10.00
C ASN A 44 18.40 1.16 -10.75
N LEU A 45 18.57 2.49 -10.89
CA LEU A 45 17.76 3.38 -11.73
C LEU A 45 17.86 3.01 -13.24
N SER A 46 18.75 2.08 -13.58
CA SER A 46 19.01 1.59 -14.94
C SER A 46 18.09 0.43 -15.39
N ARG A 47 17.32 -0.20 -14.49
CA ARG A 47 16.48 -1.36 -14.84
C ARG A 47 15.11 -1.00 -15.43
N ARG A 48 14.84 0.29 -15.66
CA ARG A 48 13.55 0.81 -16.14
C ARG A 48 13.30 0.58 -17.63
N LEU A 49 14.23 -0.02 -18.37
CA LEU A 49 14.16 -0.13 -19.83
C LEU A 49 13.86 -1.54 -20.39
N CYS A 50 13.70 -2.59 -19.57
CA CYS A 50 13.41 -3.94 -20.10
C CYS A 50 12.41 -4.78 -19.30
N LEU A 51 11.61 -4.18 -18.40
CA LEU A 51 10.44 -4.88 -17.87
C LEU A 51 9.35 -4.81 -18.92
N GLY A 52 9.11 -5.92 -19.62
CA GLY A 52 8.01 -6.05 -20.57
C GLY A 52 6.73 -5.50 -19.96
N ARG A 53 6.04 -4.62 -20.70
CA ARG A 53 4.77 -4.02 -20.26
C ARG A 53 3.87 -5.15 -19.77
N ASN A 54 3.56 -5.18 -18.47
CA ASN A 54 2.52 -6.04 -17.95
C ASN A 54 1.21 -5.63 -18.65
N PRO A 55 0.63 -6.48 -19.53
CA PRO A 55 -0.57 -6.12 -20.28
C PRO A 55 -1.78 -5.88 -19.36
N HIS A 56 -1.70 -6.32 -18.11
CA HIS A 56 -2.74 -6.22 -17.09
C HIS A 56 -2.46 -5.14 -16.02
N GLY A 57 -1.39 -4.35 -16.15
CA GLY A 57 -1.09 -3.25 -15.24
C GLY A 57 -1.98 -2.01 -15.42
N VAL A 58 -1.74 -0.99 -14.60
CA VAL A 58 -2.31 0.36 -14.79
C VAL A 58 -1.70 0.97 -16.05
N ARG A 59 -2.55 1.53 -16.92
CA ARG A 59 -2.20 2.12 -18.22
C ARG A 59 -2.36 3.63 -18.17
N GLY A 60 -1.77 4.34 -19.13
CA GLY A 60 -1.77 5.81 -19.14
C GLY A 60 -3.15 6.47 -19.18
N LYS A 61 -4.20 5.76 -19.59
CA LYS A 61 -5.59 6.26 -19.58
C LYS A 61 -6.49 5.56 -18.56
N ASP A 62 -5.92 4.87 -17.56
CA ASP A 62 -6.72 4.37 -16.46
C ASP A 62 -6.88 5.47 -15.41
N GLY A 63 -8.11 5.69 -14.94
CA GLY A 63 -8.40 6.52 -13.77
C GLY A 63 -8.38 5.67 -12.52
N ILE A 64 -7.75 6.15 -11.45
CA ILE A 64 -7.76 5.50 -10.14
C ILE A 64 -8.57 6.34 -9.17
N ILE A 65 -9.52 5.73 -8.48
CA ILE A 65 -10.23 6.37 -7.38
C ILE A 65 -9.78 5.70 -6.09
N ILE A 66 -9.27 6.46 -5.13
CA ILE A 66 -8.94 5.96 -3.79
C ILE A 66 -10.08 6.36 -2.86
N VAL A 67 -10.77 5.37 -2.29
CA VAL A 67 -12.03 5.57 -1.56
C VAL A 67 -11.86 5.30 -0.07
N ASP A 68 -12.24 6.23 0.80
CA ASP A 68 -12.44 5.95 2.23
C ASP A 68 -13.92 6.11 2.64
N HIS A 69 -14.23 6.07 3.95
CA HIS A 69 -15.60 6.26 4.45
C HIS A 69 -16.08 7.72 4.33
N GLY A 70 -15.14 8.67 4.33
CA GLY A 70 -15.35 10.04 4.70
C GLY A 70 -15.44 10.21 6.22
N SER A 71 -15.35 11.47 6.65
CA SER A 71 -15.45 11.88 8.04
C SER A 71 -16.20 13.19 8.14
N ARG A 72 -16.92 13.37 9.25
CA ARG A 72 -17.50 14.68 9.61
C ARG A 72 -16.42 15.71 9.96
N ARG A 73 -15.21 15.25 10.29
CA ARG A 73 -14.05 16.12 10.56
C ARG A 73 -13.34 16.41 9.25
N LYS A 74 -13.33 17.69 8.85
CA LYS A 74 -12.72 18.12 7.59
C LYS A 74 -11.24 17.74 7.50
N GLU A 75 -10.52 17.83 8.61
CA GLU A 75 -9.09 17.51 8.68
C GLU A 75 -8.83 16.04 8.33
N SER A 76 -9.75 15.14 8.67
CA SER A 76 -9.63 13.73 8.31
C SER A 76 -9.77 13.50 6.81
N ASN A 77 -10.67 14.22 6.15
CA ASN A 77 -10.86 14.12 4.70
C ASN A 77 -9.66 14.68 3.93
N LEU A 78 -9.01 15.73 4.46
CA LEU A 78 -7.80 16.29 3.88
C LEU A 78 -6.64 15.29 3.85
N MET A 79 -6.53 14.39 4.84
CA MET A 79 -5.51 13.35 4.84
C MET A 79 -5.63 12.38 3.65
N LEU A 80 -6.86 12.11 3.17
CA LEU A 80 -7.04 11.30 1.96
C LEU A 80 -6.52 12.05 0.72
N ASN A 81 -6.74 13.36 0.64
CA ASN A 81 -6.23 14.18 -0.47
C ASN A 81 -4.71 14.24 -0.48
N GLU A 82 -4.08 14.37 0.70
CA GLU A 82 -2.63 14.27 0.87
C GLU A 82 -2.13 12.88 0.44
N PHE A 83 -2.81 11.81 0.85
CA PHE A 83 -2.47 10.45 0.44
C PHE A 83 -2.57 10.24 -1.07
N VAL A 84 -3.62 10.72 -1.72
CA VAL A 84 -3.78 10.66 -3.18
C VAL A 84 -2.65 11.41 -3.88
N THR A 85 -2.24 12.56 -3.35
CA THR A 85 -1.10 13.33 -3.89
C THR A 85 0.19 12.54 -3.78
N MET A 86 0.50 12.01 -2.59
CA MET A 86 1.67 11.15 -2.37
C MET A 86 1.65 9.91 -3.27
N PHE A 87 0.48 9.28 -3.42
CA PHE A 87 0.31 8.11 -4.27
C PHE A 87 0.57 8.45 -5.74
N ARG A 88 0.04 9.58 -6.23
CA ARG A 88 0.26 10.07 -7.59
C ARG A 88 1.75 10.34 -7.84
N GLU A 89 2.41 11.05 -6.95
CA GLU A 89 3.85 11.36 -7.04
C GLU A 89 4.72 10.10 -7.02
N LYS A 90 4.38 9.14 -6.14
CA LYS A 90 5.15 7.90 -5.98
C LYS A 90 5.01 6.96 -7.17
N THR A 91 3.82 6.88 -7.77
CA THR A 91 3.49 5.93 -8.85
C THR A 91 3.69 6.51 -10.24
N GLY A 92 3.51 7.82 -10.40
CA GLY A 92 3.49 8.51 -11.69
C GLY A 92 2.21 8.28 -12.50
N TYR A 93 1.14 7.75 -11.90
CA TYR A 93 -0.15 7.62 -12.57
C TYR A 93 -0.80 9.00 -12.78
N GLU A 94 -1.35 9.24 -13.96
CA GLU A 94 -1.80 10.59 -14.35
C GLU A 94 -3.15 10.97 -13.72
N ILE A 95 -4.11 10.03 -13.71
CA ILE A 95 -5.47 10.27 -13.25
C ILE A 95 -5.69 9.49 -11.94
N VAL A 96 -5.64 10.21 -10.81
CA VAL A 96 -5.87 9.64 -9.47
C VAL A 96 -6.76 10.60 -8.70
N GLU A 97 -7.93 10.18 -8.25
CA GLU A 97 -8.90 11.02 -7.56
C GLU A 97 -9.23 10.44 -6.16
N PRO A 98 -9.38 11.27 -5.12
CA PRO A 98 -9.95 10.84 -3.86
C PRO A 98 -11.46 10.66 -3.99
N ALA A 99 -12.08 9.78 -3.22
CA ALA A 99 -13.52 9.78 -3.01
C ALA A 99 -13.87 9.37 -1.58
N HIS A 100 -15.03 9.81 -1.12
CA HIS A 100 -15.61 9.44 0.16
C HIS A 100 -16.92 8.71 -0.08
N MET A 101 -17.17 7.67 0.71
CA MET A 101 -18.34 6.81 0.51
C MET A 101 -19.66 7.44 0.96
N GLU A 102 -19.68 8.13 2.11
CA GLU A 102 -20.95 8.62 2.70
C GLU A 102 -20.87 9.95 3.46
N LEU A 103 -19.74 10.29 4.08
CA LEU A 103 -19.70 11.38 5.07
C LEU A 103 -19.08 12.69 4.55
N ALA A 104 -18.57 12.71 3.33
CA ALA A 104 -17.86 13.85 2.77
C ALA A 104 -17.91 13.82 1.23
N GLU A 105 -17.47 14.92 0.62
CA GLU A 105 -17.30 15.07 -0.82
C GLU A 105 -15.81 15.18 -1.16
N PRO A 106 -15.37 14.70 -2.34
CA PRO A 106 -16.18 14.20 -3.45
C PRO A 106 -16.70 12.77 -3.24
N SER A 107 -17.88 12.47 -3.77
CA SER A 107 -18.45 11.12 -3.78
C SER A 107 -17.73 10.22 -4.80
N ILE A 108 -18.00 8.90 -4.74
CA ILE A 108 -17.53 7.96 -5.78
C ILE A 108 -18.04 8.37 -7.16
N ARG A 109 -19.28 8.87 -7.25
CA ARG A 109 -19.88 9.33 -8.50
C ARG A 109 -19.14 10.53 -9.08
N ASP A 110 -18.85 11.54 -8.26
CA ASP A 110 -18.15 12.75 -8.71
C ASP A 110 -16.74 12.42 -9.19
N SER A 111 -16.05 11.56 -8.46
CA SER A 111 -14.68 11.14 -8.76
C SER A 111 -14.60 10.26 -10.01
N PHE A 112 -15.61 9.41 -10.24
CA PHE A 112 -15.74 8.64 -11.47
C PHE A 112 -15.96 9.56 -12.66
N GLY A 113 -16.91 10.49 -12.56
CA GLY A 113 -17.16 11.49 -13.60
C GLY A 113 -15.93 12.33 -13.90
N LYS A 114 -15.18 12.73 -12.85
CA LYS A 114 -13.92 13.47 -13.00
C LYS A 114 -12.86 12.65 -13.73
N CYS A 115 -12.68 11.38 -13.37
CA CYS A 115 -11.77 10.47 -14.08
C CYS A 115 -12.11 10.40 -15.58
N VAL A 116 -13.39 10.25 -15.92
CA VAL A 116 -13.85 10.20 -17.32
C VAL A 116 -13.62 11.52 -18.04
N GLN A 117 -13.91 12.66 -17.40
CA GLN A 117 -13.64 13.99 -17.95
C GLN A 117 -12.15 14.21 -18.24
N LEU A 118 -11.26 13.64 -17.43
CA LEU A 118 -9.81 13.66 -17.63
C LEU A 118 -9.33 12.68 -18.70
N GLY A 119 -10.24 11.93 -19.34
CA GLY A 119 -9.94 11.03 -20.45
C GLY A 119 -9.71 9.58 -20.06
N ALA A 120 -10.10 9.17 -18.84
CA ALA A 120 -10.01 7.77 -18.42
C ALA A 120 -10.88 6.86 -19.31
N ASN A 121 -10.31 5.75 -19.79
CA ASN A 121 -11.01 4.72 -20.56
C ASN A 121 -11.24 3.42 -19.77
N ARG A 122 -10.78 3.38 -18.52
CA ARG A 122 -11.09 2.38 -17.51
C ARG A 122 -10.93 3.02 -16.13
N VAL A 123 -11.81 2.71 -15.19
CA VAL A 123 -11.72 3.22 -13.82
C VAL A 123 -11.39 2.09 -12.83
N ILE A 124 -10.43 2.33 -11.94
CA ILE A 124 -9.99 1.40 -10.90
C ILE A 124 -10.36 2.02 -9.55
N VAL A 125 -11.33 1.43 -8.86
CA VAL A 125 -11.79 1.92 -7.56
C VAL A 125 -11.12 1.10 -6.47
N SER A 126 -10.28 1.76 -5.67
CA SER A 126 -9.44 1.14 -4.64
C SER A 126 -9.86 1.57 -3.24
N PRO A 127 -10.46 0.68 -2.44
CA PRO A 127 -10.81 0.98 -1.06
C PRO A 127 -9.56 1.17 -0.18
N PHE A 128 -9.49 2.29 0.53
CA PHE A 128 -8.45 2.60 1.51
C PHE A 128 -8.87 2.13 2.91
N PHE A 129 -9.16 0.83 3.03
CA PHE A 129 -9.60 0.18 4.26
C PHE A 129 -8.59 -0.87 4.72
N LEU A 130 -8.42 -1.01 6.03
CA LEU A 130 -7.49 -2.00 6.60
C LEU A 130 -8.00 -3.43 6.46
N PHE A 131 -9.31 -3.65 6.54
CA PHE A 131 -9.89 -5.00 6.53
C PHE A 131 -11.09 -5.10 5.60
N PRO A 132 -11.36 -6.29 5.03
CA PRO A 132 -12.60 -6.54 4.30
C PRO A 132 -13.81 -6.45 5.24
N GLY A 133 -14.93 -5.96 4.71
CA GLY A 133 -16.17 -5.78 5.45
C GLY A 133 -17.34 -5.43 4.53
N ARG A 134 -18.50 -5.11 5.11
CA ARG A 134 -19.75 -4.79 4.36
C ARG A 134 -19.50 -3.76 3.25
N HIS A 135 -18.78 -2.70 3.58
CA HIS A 135 -18.51 -1.59 2.66
C HIS A 135 -17.76 -2.02 1.39
N TRP A 136 -16.80 -2.92 1.55
CA TRP A 136 -16.09 -3.49 0.40
C TRP A 136 -16.96 -4.51 -0.37
N HIS A 137 -17.72 -5.34 0.34
CA HIS A 137 -18.54 -6.38 -0.28
C HIS A 137 -19.78 -5.87 -1.03
N GLN A 138 -20.35 -4.75 -0.60
CA GLN A 138 -21.69 -4.33 -1.04
C GLN A 138 -21.71 -2.86 -1.45
N ASP A 139 -21.32 -1.95 -0.55
CA ASP A 139 -21.57 -0.52 -0.74
C ASP A 139 -20.72 0.08 -1.87
N ILE A 140 -19.40 -0.10 -1.86
CA ILE A 140 -18.50 0.43 -2.90
C ILE A 140 -18.84 -0.17 -4.29
N PRO A 141 -19.02 -1.49 -4.46
CA PRO A 141 -19.46 -2.06 -5.73
C PRO A 141 -20.78 -1.46 -6.23
N SER A 142 -21.76 -1.30 -5.35
CA SER A 142 -23.07 -0.72 -5.70
C SER A 142 -22.94 0.74 -6.15
N LEU A 143 -22.28 1.58 -5.35
CA LEU A 143 -22.06 3.00 -5.67
C LEU A 143 -21.25 3.19 -6.96
N THR A 144 -20.24 2.34 -7.18
CA THR A 144 -19.44 2.36 -8.42
C THR A 144 -20.29 1.97 -9.62
N ALA A 145 -21.15 0.95 -9.49
CA ALA A 145 -22.04 0.52 -10.55
C ALA A 145 -23.05 1.60 -10.93
N GLU A 146 -23.61 2.32 -9.95
CA GLU A 146 -24.50 3.45 -10.20
C GLU A 146 -23.77 4.59 -10.93
N ALA A 147 -22.56 4.97 -10.48
CA ALA A 147 -21.75 5.99 -11.14
C ALA A 147 -21.42 5.62 -12.60
N ALA A 148 -21.10 4.35 -12.86
CA ALA A 148 -20.74 3.87 -14.19
C ALA A 148 -21.92 3.92 -15.20
N LYS A 149 -23.18 3.92 -14.75
CA LYS A 149 -24.34 4.05 -15.65
C LYS A 149 -24.34 5.36 -16.43
N GLU A 150 -23.73 6.41 -15.89
CA GLU A 150 -23.62 7.73 -16.52
C GLU A 150 -22.51 7.80 -17.58
N HIS A 151 -21.65 6.78 -17.65
CA HIS A 151 -20.50 6.73 -18.54
C HIS A 151 -20.45 5.40 -19.32
N PRO A 152 -21.47 5.11 -20.17
CA PRO A 152 -21.52 3.87 -20.93
C PRO A 152 -20.27 3.75 -21.82
N GLY A 153 -19.56 2.62 -21.71
CA GLY A 153 -18.33 2.36 -22.46
C GLY A 153 -17.03 2.49 -21.66
N VAL A 154 -17.09 2.98 -20.41
CA VAL A 154 -15.94 3.01 -19.51
C VAL A 154 -16.02 1.82 -18.54
N PRO A 155 -15.28 0.71 -18.77
CA PRO A 155 -15.24 -0.40 -17.84
C PRO A 155 -14.61 0.02 -16.50
N TYR A 156 -14.96 -0.69 -15.44
CA TYR A 156 -14.40 -0.45 -14.11
C TYR A 156 -14.08 -1.75 -13.37
N ILE A 157 -13.27 -1.63 -12.31
CA ILE A 157 -12.99 -2.70 -11.36
C ILE A 157 -12.92 -2.11 -9.94
N VAL A 158 -13.45 -2.84 -8.96
CA VAL A 158 -13.21 -2.57 -7.54
C VAL A 158 -12.13 -3.52 -7.05
N THR A 159 -11.05 -2.99 -6.48
CA THR A 159 -9.93 -3.82 -5.98
C THR A 159 -10.22 -4.38 -4.59
N ALA A 160 -9.32 -5.24 -4.10
CA ALA A 160 -9.29 -5.57 -2.69
C ALA A 160 -8.91 -4.33 -1.85
N PRO A 161 -9.40 -4.22 -0.60
CA PRO A 161 -8.86 -3.26 0.36
C PRO A 161 -7.42 -3.64 0.73
N LEU A 162 -6.76 -2.83 1.57
CA LEU A 162 -5.37 -3.07 1.97
C LEU A 162 -5.18 -4.47 2.58
N GLY A 163 -6.09 -4.88 3.46
CA GLY A 163 -6.12 -6.22 4.04
C GLY A 163 -4.85 -6.58 4.81
N LEU A 164 -4.59 -7.88 4.94
CA LEU A 164 -3.32 -8.37 5.48
C LEU A 164 -2.25 -8.28 4.39
N HIS A 165 -1.28 -7.39 4.59
CA HIS A 165 -0.19 -7.17 3.65
C HIS A 165 1.13 -6.96 4.41
N GLU A 166 2.23 -7.57 3.96
CA GLU A 166 3.52 -7.51 4.67
C GLU A 166 4.01 -6.06 4.85
N LEU A 167 3.83 -5.20 3.85
CA LEU A 167 4.15 -3.76 3.97
C LEU A 167 3.40 -3.04 5.11
N LEU A 168 2.21 -3.49 5.52
CA LEU A 168 1.55 -2.90 6.69
C LEU A 168 2.25 -3.28 8.00
N VAL A 169 2.89 -4.45 8.05
CA VAL A 169 3.74 -4.83 9.20
C VAL A 169 4.90 -3.85 9.34
N ASP A 170 5.52 -3.48 8.21
CA ASP A 170 6.60 -2.50 8.19
C ASP A 170 6.14 -1.12 8.66
N VAL A 171 4.99 -0.63 8.16
CA VAL A 171 4.41 0.65 8.57
C VAL A 171 4.09 0.69 10.07
N ILE A 172 3.53 -0.40 10.61
CA ILE A 172 3.24 -0.50 12.05
C ILE A 172 4.53 -0.49 12.86
N ASN A 173 5.52 -1.30 12.49
CA ASN A 173 6.80 -1.38 13.18
C ASN A 173 7.57 -0.06 13.13
N ASP A 174 7.56 0.63 11.98
CA ASP A 174 8.14 1.96 11.80
C ASP A 174 7.48 2.97 12.76
N ARG A 175 6.14 2.99 12.81
CA ARG A 175 5.41 3.87 13.72
C ARG A 175 5.74 3.59 15.19
N ILE A 176 5.79 2.31 15.60
CA ILE A 176 6.15 1.92 16.97
C ILE A 176 7.56 2.41 17.30
N LYS A 177 8.54 2.16 16.43
CA LYS A 177 9.93 2.58 16.64
C LYS A 177 10.04 4.10 16.77
N HIS A 178 9.42 4.86 15.87
CA HIS A 178 9.40 6.32 15.95
C HIS A 178 8.82 6.78 17.29
N CYS A 179 7.67 6.23 17.68
CA CYS A 179 7.03 6.59 18.95
C CYS A 179 7.92 6.27 20.16
N LEU A 180 8.59 5.12 20.18
CA LEU A 180 9.51 4.77 21.27
C LEU A 180 10.75 5.67 21.30
N SER A 181 11.31 6.01 20.14
CA SER A 181 12.41 7.00 20.04
C SER A 181 11.98 8.37 20.53
N HIS A 182 10.76 8.81 20.23
CA HIS A 182 10.22 10.06 20.76
C HIS A 182 10.12 10.03 22.29
N VAL A 183 9.55 8.96 22.85
CA VAL A 183 9.44 8.77 24.31
C VAL A 183 10.81 8.74 25.00
N ALA A 184 11.84 8.20 24.34
CA ALA A 184 13.20 8.18 24.85
C ALA A 184 13.92 9.55 24.79
N GLY A 185 13.35 10.53 24.07
CA GLY A 185 13.97 11.84 23.84
C GLY A 185 14.91 11.87 22.63
N ASP A 186 14.92 10.82 21.81
CA ASP A 186 15.82 10.67 20.65
C ASP A 186 15.20 11.21 19.35
N ALA A 187 13.90 11.55 19.34
CA ALA A 187 13.18 12.04 18.18
C ALA A 187 12.05 13.02 18.55
N ASP A 188 11.69 13.88 17.60
CA ASP A 188 10.49 14.71 17.69
C ASP A 188 9.20 13.88 17.58
N GLU A 189 8.07 14.49 17.95
CA GLU A 189 6.74 13.89 17.77
C GLU A 189 6.53 13.46 16.31
N CYS A 190 6.00 12.25 16.08
CA CYS A 190 5.64 11.86 14.72
C CYS A 190 4.47 12.73 14.22
N ALA A 191 4.36 12.90 12.89
CA ALA A 191 3.33 13.77 12.29
C ALA A 191 1.89 13.47 12.72
N VAL A 192 1.59 12.24 13.13
CA VAL A 192 0.25 11.83 13.61
C VAL A 192 0.03 12.18 15.09
N CYS A 193 1.09 12.19 15.90
CA CYS A 193 1.02 12.52 17.32
C CYS A 193 1.22 14.02 17.59
N ALA A 194 1.78 14.75 16.63
CA ALA A 194 2.10 16.17 16.73
C ALA A 194 0.95 16.98 17.36
N GLY A 195 1.20 17.59 18.52
CA GLY A 195 0.24 18.46 19.22
C GLY A 195 -0.94 17.74 19.89
N THR A 196 -0.98 16.41 19.90
CA THR A 196 -2.06 15.63 20.54
C THR A 196 -1.78 15.27 22.00
N GLY A 197 -0.52 15.44 22.45
CA GLY A 197 -0.06 14.96 23.75
C GLY A 197 -0.09 13.43 23.91
N LYS A 198 -0.22 12.70 22.78
CA LYS A 198 -0.08 11.23 22.69
C LYS A 198 1.39 10.85 22.50
N CYS A 199 1.65 9.55 22.38
CA CYS A 199 3.01 9.00 22.33
C CYS A 199 3.81 9.26 23.62
N ARG A 200 3.26 8.82 24.75
CA ARG A 200 3.87 8.94 26.07
C ARG A 200 3.71 7.65 26.86
N LEU A 201 4.53 7.49 27.89
CA LEU A 201 4.32 6.48 28.93
C LEU A 201 3.20 6.95 29.86
N TYR A 202 2.39 6.00 30.34
CA TYR A 202 1.29 6.20 31.28
C TYR A 202 1.59 5.49 32.59
#